data_AF-A0A6J1N653-F1
#
_entry.id   AF-A0A6J1N653-F1
#
_cell.length_a   1.000
_cell.length_b   1.000
_cell.length_c   1.000
_cell.angle_alpha   90.00
_cell.angle_beta   90.00
_cell.angle_gamma   90.00
#
_symmetry.space_group_name_H-M   'P 1'
#
loop_
_entity.id
_entity.type
_entity.pdbx_description
1 polymer ?
#
loop_
_entity_poly.entity_id
_entity_poly.type
_entity_poly.pdbx_seq_one_letter_code
_entity_poly.pdbx_strand_id
1 'polypeptide(L)'
;MTDPFIINEYFTLLEKTLHELNLLDPKQIWNLDETSVCLDPTKTKVVGGKGEPCTRTICGSAKENITVLTTVNAAGQKLDPLIVFKGKHMYEQWMLKNPEKYDFNLAYTASKRGWMETSIFYDYMSKVIIPNLGEERPVLLLYDGHASHVDDKVVALAAENNITILKFPAHTSHLLQPLDLAVFKSFKMIWIRTS
;
A
#
# COMPACT_ATOMS: atom_id res chain seq x y z
N MET A 1 13.97 18.53 0.62
CA MET A 1 13.58 19.38 -0.52
C MET A 1 13.80 18.52 -1.74
N THR A 2 12.73 18.10 -2.41
CA THR A 2 12.77 17.13 -3.51
C THR A 2 13.37 17.80 -4.73
N ASP A 3 14.35 17.16 -5.38
CA ASP A 3 15.04 17.73 -6.54
C ASP A 3 14.09 17.75 -7.76
N PRO A 4 13.77 18.94 -8.33
CA PRO A 4 12.92 19.04 -9.52
C PRO A 4 13.45 18.24 -10.72
N PHE A 5 14.76 18.01 -10.80
CA PHE A 5 15.37 17.24 -11.87
C PHE A 5 14.96 15.77 -11.82
N ILE A 6 15.00 15.16 -10.62
CA ILE A 6 14.59 13.76 -10.39
C ILE A 6 13.10 13.57 -10.74
N ILE A 7 12.27 14.55 -10.41
CA ILE A 7 10.83 14.49 -10.71
C ILE A 7 10.60 14.55 -12.22
N ASN A 8 11.27 15.47 -12.92
CA ASN A 8 11.13 15.59 -14.38
C ASN A 8 11.65 14.35 -15.10
N GLU A 9 12.81 13.81 -14.69
CA GLU A 9 13.35 12.56 -15.24
C GLU A 9 12.36 11.39 -15.07
N TYR A 10 11.71 11.29 -13.92
CA TYR A 10 10.69 10.27 -13.69
C TYR A 10 9.50 10.43 -14.63
N PHE A 11 8.98 11.65 -14.81
CA PHE A 11 7.86 11.87 -15.73
C PHE A 11 8.25 11.59 -17.18
N THR A 12 9.46 11.96 -17.60
CA THR A 12 10.00 11.58 -18.91
C THR A 12 10.09 10.07 -19.07
N LEU A 13 10.53 9.35 -18.04
CA LEU A 13 10.58 7.89 -18.05
C LEU A 13 9.16 7.28 -18.12
N LEU A 14 8.23 7.78 -17.31
CA LEU A 14 6.84 7.34 -17.31
C LEU A 14 6.17 7.54 -18.67
N GLU A 15 6.31 8.73 -19.26
CA GLU A 15 5.79 9.06 -20.59
C GLU A 15 6.37 8.12 -21.65
N LYS A 16 7.68 7.92 -21.63
CA LYS A 16 8.36 6.98 -22.52
C LYS A 16 7.82 5.56 -22.36
N THR A 17 7.67 5.05 -21.14
CA THR A 17 7.13 3.71 -20.87
C THR A 17 5.68 3.57 -21.35
N LEU A 18 4.83 4.58 -21.12
CA LEU A 18 3.45 4.59 -21.61
C LEU A 18 3.40 4.51 -23.15
N HIS A 19 4.26 5.26 -23.83
CA HIS A 19 4.38 5.22 -25.29
C HIS A 19 4.91 3.88 -25.82
N GLU A 20 5.97 3.33 -25.21
CA GLU A 20 6.58 2.05 -25.62
C GLU A 20 5.60 0.88 -25.43
N LEU A 21 4.79 0.91 -24.37
CA LEU A 21 3.76 -0.10 -24.11
C LEU A 21 2.43 0.18 -24.81
N ASN A 22 2.30 1.30 -25.53
CA ASN A 22 1.08 1.76 -26.17
C ASN A 22 -0.14 1.79 -25.22
N LEU A 23 0.07 2.26 -23.99
CA LEU A 23 -0.95 2.28 -22.95
C LEU A 23 -1.81 3.54 -23.04
N LEU A 24 -3.00 3.37 -23.59
CA LEU A 24 -4.01 4.43 -23.71
C LEU A 24 -5.22 4.18 -22.79
N ASP A 25 -5.44 2.95 -22.34
CA ASP A 25 -6.53 2.62 -21.42
C ASP A 25 -6.08 2.80 -19.95
N PRO A 26 -6.76 3.65 -19.16
CA PRO A 26 -6.47 3.81 -17.73
C PRO A 26 -6.65 2.51 -16.92
N LYS A 27 -7.36 1.50 -17.42
CA LYS A 27 -7.51 0.20 -16.76
C LYS A 27 -6.21 -0.60 -16.69
N GLN A 28 -5.28 -0.34 -17.61
CA GLN A 28 -3.99 -1.04 -17.68
C GLN A 28 -2.90 -0.36 -16.83
N ILE A 29 -3.20 0.79 -16.22
CA ILE A 29 -2.26 1.55 -15.38
C ILE A 29 -2.67 1.39 -13.92
N TRP A 30 -1.90 0.60 -13.19
CA TRP A 30 -2.12 0.29 -11.79
C TRP A 30 -1.11 0.99 -10.89
N ASN A 31 -1.54 1.35 -9.70
CA ASN A 31 -0.76 1.97 -8.66
C ASN A 31 -0.86 1.11 -7.39
N LEU A 32 0.30 0.80 -6.82
CA LEU A 32 0.46 -0.09 -5.68
C LEU A 32 1.22 0.64 -4.57
N ASP A 33 0.64 0.67 -3.37
CA ASP A 33 1.22 1.40 -2.24
C ASP A 33 0.96 0.75 -0.89
N GLU A 34 1.90 0.95 0.03
CA GLU A 34 1.90 0.41 1.38
C GLU A 34 1.69 1.52 2.42
N THR A 35 0.72 1.33 3.32
CA THR A 35 0.51 2.22 4.46
C THR A 35 0.48 1.44 5.76
N SER A 36 1.05 2.02 6.81
CA SER A 36 0.87 1.52 8.19
C SER A 36 -0.28 2.23 8.89
N VAL A 37 -1.04 1.46 9.68
CA VAL A 37 -2.17 1.92 10.48
C VAL A 37 -1.91 1.57 11.95
N CYS A 38 -1.93 2.57 12.83
CA CYS A 38 -1.75 2.38 14.27
C CYS A 38 -3.06 1.96 14.91
N LEU A 39 -3.04 0.90 15.73
CA LEU A 39 -4.20 0.40 16.47
C LEU A 39 -4.70 1.38 17.54
N ASP A 40 -3.85 2.28 18.02
CA ASP A 40 -4.24 3.41 18.85
C ASP A 40 -3.77 4.73 18.20
N PRO A 41 -4.58 5.30 17.31
CA PRO A 41 -4.17 6.46 16.53
C PRO A 41 -4.32 7.80 17.29
N THR A 42 -4.67 7.80 18.59
CA THR A 42 -5.07 9.03 19.28
C THR A 42 -3.92 10.02 19.49
N LYS A 43 -3.97 11.14 18.75
CA LYS A 43 -3.41 12.42 19.20
C LYS A 43 -4.35 13.02 20.25
N THR A 44 -4.20 12.63 21.51
CA THR A 44 -4.93 13.26 22.60
C THR A 44 -4.39 14.69 22.80
N LYS A 45 -5.19 15.72 22.52
CA LYS A 45 -4.93 17.06 23.07
C LYS A 45 -5.30 17.02 24.54
N VAL A 46 -4.30 16.94 25.42
CA VAL A 46 -4.50 17.01 26.86
C VAL A 46 -4.52 18.48 27.28
N VAL A 47 -5.60 18.93 27.92
CA VAL A 47 -5.68 20.25 28.54
C VAL A 47 -5.36 20.07 30.02
N GLY A 48 -4.15 20.46 30.42
CA GLY A 48 -3.70 20.44 31.81
C GLY A 48 -3.69 21.84 32.43
N GLY A 49 -3.79 21.91 33.76
CA GLY A 49 -3.56 23.15 34.49
C GLY A 49 -2.15 23.70 34.23
N LYS A 50 -2.00 25.03 34.16
CA LYS A 50 -0.71 25.69 33.95
C LYS A 50 0.26 25.31 35.07
N GLY A 51 1.31 24.54 34.74
CA GLY A 51 2.35 24.12 35.68
C GLY A 51 2.27 22.66 36.13
N GLU A 52 1.26 21.90 35.70
CA GLU A 52 1.14 20.47 36.05
C GLU A 52 1.51 19.55 34.87
N PRO A 53 2.33 18.51 35.08
CA PRO A 53 2.63 17.53 34.04
C PRO A 53 1.39 16.68 33.74
N CYS A 54 0.82 16.86 32.54
CA CYS A 54 -0.30 16.06 32.05
C CYS A 54 0.24 14.91 31.19
N THR A 55 0.56 13.78 31.82
CA THR A 55 1.07 12.59 31.11
C THR A 55 0.01 11.51 31.01
N ARG A 56 -0.24 11.03 29.79
CA ARG A 56 -1.05 9.83 29.56
C ARG A 56 -0.18 8.58 29.72
N THR A 57 -0.62 7.65 30.56
CA THR A 57 -0.05 6.29 30.61
C THR A 57 -0.68 5.47 29.48
N ILE A 58 0.11 5.05 28.50
CA ILE A 58 -0.31 4.09 27.49
C ILE A 58 -0.19 2.70 28.14
N CYS A 59 -1.31 1.98 28.30
CA CYS A 59 -1.31 0.62 28.83
C CYS A 59 -1.44 -0.38 27.66
N GLY A 60 -0.47 -1.28 27.49
CA GLY A 60 -0.54 -2.42 26.54
C GLY A 60 0.11 -2.22 25.15
N SER A 61 -0.15 -3.16 24.23
CA SER A 61 0.29 -3.23 22.82
C SER A 61 -0.33 -2.15 21.91
N ALA A 62 -0.81 -1.06 22.49
CA ALA A 62 -1.49 0.04 21.81
C ALA A 62 -0.64 0.73 20.72
N LYS A 63 0.69 0.55 20.70
CA LYS A 63 1.59 1.10 19.65
C LYS A 63 1.82 0.16 18.47
N GLU A 64 1.09 -0.94 18.37
CA GLU A 64 1.27 -1.87 17.25
C GLU A 64 0.63 -1.34 15.97
N ASN A 65 1.39 -1.44 14.88
CA ASN A 65 0.98 -1.04 13.55
C ASN A 65 0.59 -2.28 12.74
N ILE A 66 -0.47 -2.13 11.96
CA ILE A 66 -0.87 -3.07 10.92
C ILE A 66 -0.41 -2.47 9.60
N THR A 67 0.22 -3.29 8.76
CA THR A 67 0.64 -2.87 7.42
C THR A 67 -0.45 -3.24 6.42
N VAL A 68 -0.84 -2.30 5.57
CA VAL A 68 -1.88 -2.46 4.57
C VAL A 68 -1.30 -2.13 3.20
N LEU A 69 -1.35 -3.06 2.27
CA LEU A 69 -0.93 -2.88 0.89
C LEU A 69 -2.18 -2.82 0.00
N THR A 70 -2.29 -1.76 -0.80
CA THR A 70 -3.46 -1.50 -1.63
C THR A 70 -3.06 -1.30 -3.09
N THR A 71 -3.89 -1.81 -4.00
CA THR A 71 -3.67 -1.69 -5.46
C THR A 71 -4.92 -1.08 -6.11
N VAL A 72 -4.75 -0.01 -6.88
CA VAL A 72 -5.84 0.67 -7.61
C VAL A 72 -5.41 1.00 -9.03
N ASN A 73 -6.33 1.11 -9.99
CA ASN A 73 -6.00 1.59 -11.34
C ASN A 73 -6.50 3.01 -11.59
N ALA A 74 -6.02 3.60 -12.69
CA ALA A 74 -6.40 4.94 -13.10
C ALA A 74 -7.89 5.05 -13.49
N ALA A 75 -8.56 3.93 -13.76
CA ALA A 75 -10.01 3.86 -14.00
C ALA A 75 -10.85 3.82 -12.70
N GLY A 76 -10.21 3.76 -11.53
CA GLY A 76 -10.88 3.75 -10.21
C GLY A 76 -11.26 2.36 -9.70
N GLN A 77 -10.82 1.28 -10.35
CA GLN A 77 -10.94 -0.08 -9.85
C GLN A 77 -9.90 -0.31 -8.75
N LYS A 78 -10.22 -1.19 -7.79
CA LYS A 78 -9.36 -1.56 -6.67
C LYS A 78 -9.28 -3.08 -6.57
N LEU A 79 -8.10 -3.59 -6.24
CA LEU A 79 -7.93 -5.01 -5.88
C LEU A 79 -8.10 -5.20 -4.38
N ASP A 80 -8.27 -6.46 -3.98
CA ASP A 80 -8.38 -6.84 -2.57
C ASP A 80 -7.12 -6.41 -1.80
N PRO A 81 -7.24 -5.51 -0.81
CA PRO A 81 -6.10 -5.08 -0.02
C PRO A 81 -5.47 -6.24 0.76
N LEU A 82 -4.16 -6.22 0.93
CA LEU A 82 -3.44 -7.13 1.80
C LEU A 82 -3.23 -6.50 3.17
N ILE A 83 -3.68 -7.21 4.21
CA ILE A 83 -3.48 -6.86 5.61
C ILE A 83 -2.39 -7.75 6.20
N VAL A 84 -1.30 -7.14 6.65
CA VAL A 84 -0.16 -7.80 7.29
C VAL A 84 -0.18 -7.50 8.79
N PHE A 85 -0.47 -8.52 9.58
CA PHE A 85 -0.42 -8.44 11.04
C PHE A 85 0.97 -8.75 11.58
N LYS A 86 1.30 -8.17 12.73
CA LYS A 86 2.48 -8.55 13.49
C LYS A 86 2.20 -9.83 14.27
N GLY A 87 2.85 -10.92 13.91
CA GLY A 87 2.66 -12.21 14.56
C GLY A 87 3.40 -13.35 13.86
N LYS A 88 3.54 -14.49 14.56
CA LYS A 88 4.12 -15.70 13.96
C LYS A 88 3.09 -16.52 13.17
N HIS A 89 1.83 -16.41 13.55
CA HIS A 89 0.73 -17.18 13.00
C HIS A 89 -0.46 -16.26 12.72
N MET A 90 -1.25 -16.63 11.72
CA MET A 90 -2.53 -15.98 11.44
C MET A 90 -3.60 -16.60 12.35
N TYR A 91 -4.41 -15.76 12.99
CA TYR A 91 -5.53 -16.21 13.82
C TYR A 91 -6.84 -15.79 13.17
N GLU A 92 -7.85 -16.67 13.19
CA GLU A 92 -9.18 -16.40 12.63
C GLU A 92 -9.83 -15.14 13.20
N GLN A 93 -9.51 -14.82 14.46
CA GLN A 93 -10.01 -13.63 15.15
C GLN A 93 -9.55 -12.30 14.52
N TRP A 94 -8.46 -12.32 13.76
CA TRP A 94 -7.94 -11.15 13.04
C TRP A 94 -8.60 -10.94 11.69
N MET A 95 -9.36 -11.93 11.21
CA MET A 95 -10.04 -11.87 9.92
C MET A 95 -11.44 -11.26 10.09
N LEU A 96 -11.92 -10.62 9.04
CA LEU A 96 -13.27 -10.07 8.98
C LEU A 96 -14.31 -11.16 9.22
N LYS A 97 -15.15 -10.97 10.23
CA LYS A 97 -16.28 -11.87 10.51
C LYS A 97 -17.43 -11.55 9.57
N ASN A 98 -18.01 -12.57 8.95
CA ASN A 98 -19.09 -12.45 7.97
C ASN A 98 -18.68 -11.61 6.75
N PRO A 99 -17.63 -12.02 6.00
CA PRO A 99 -17.16 -11.28 4.83
C PRO A 99 -18.26 -11.09 3.77
N GLU A 100 -19.23 -12.00 3.69
CA GLU A 100 -20.37 -11.94 2.78
C GLU A 100 -21.29 -10.72 2.98
N LYS A 101 -21.17 -10.00 4.11
CA LYS A 101 -21.89 -8.75 4.35
C LYS A 101 -21.31 -7.56 3.61
N TYR A 102 -20.11 -7.70 3.05
CA TYR A 102 -19.36 -6.63 2.42
C TYR A 102 -19.14 -6.94 0.95
N ASP A 103 -19.20 -5.90 0.11
CA ASP A 103 -18.93 -5.99 -1.33
C ASP A 103 -17.42 -5.86 -1.64
N PHE A 104 -16.57 -6.38 -0.74
CA PHE A 104 -15.13 -6.38 -0.91
C PHE A 104 -14.52 -7.57 -0.17
N ASN A 105 -13.37 -8.05 -0.66
CA ASN A 105 -12.58 -9.05 0.02
C ASN A 105 -11.26 -8.45 0.55
N LEU A 106 -10.56 -9.24 1.36
CA LEU A 106 -9.28 -8.88 1.95
C LEU A 106 -8.36 -10.10 1.91
N ALA A 107 -7.12 -9.87 1.52
CA ALA A 107 -6.05 -10.84 1.72
C ALA A 107 -5.42 -10.60 3.11
N TYR A 108 -5.02 -11.69 3.78
CA TYR A 108 -4.44 -11.59 5.11
C TYR A 108 -3.17 -12.40 5.22
N THR A 109 -2.22 -11.88 6.00
CA THR A 109 -1.01 -12.60 6.36
C THR A 109 -0.46 -12.09 7.69
N ALA A 110 0.50 -12.81 8.24
CA ALA A 110 1.21 -12.42 9.45
C ALA A 110 2.72 -12.48 9.21
N SER A 111 3.45 -11.45 9.63
CA SER A 111 4.92 -11.44 9.66
C SER A 111 5.41 -11.16 11.07
N LYS A 112 6.60 -11.69 11.42
CA LYS A 112 7.13 -11.59 12.79
C LYS A 112 7.26 -10.15 13.27
N ARG A 113 7.57 -9.22 12.35
CA ARG A 113 7.75 -7.80 12.62
C ARG A 113 6.52 -6.95 12.27
N GLY A 114 5.52 -7.53 11.61
CA GLY A 114 4.37 -6.79 11.06
C GLY A 114 4.72 -5.93 9.85
N TRP A 115 5.88 -6.17 9.25
CA TRP A 115 6.36 -5.49 8.05
C TRP A 115 6.12 -6.37 6.84
N MET A 116 6.06 -5.73 5.67
CA MET A 116 6.07 -6.45 4.40
C MET A 116 7.41 -7.17 4.23
N GLU A 117 7.36 -8.41 3.74
CA GLU A 117 8.53 -9.22 3.39
C GLU A 117 8.43 -9.59 1.91
N THR A 118 9.57 -9.81 1.24
CA THR A 118 9.62 -10.13 -0.20
C THR A 118 8.78 -11.37 -0.55
N SER A 119 8.78 -12.40 0.30
CA SER A 119 7.97 -13.61 0.11
C SER A 119 6.47 -13.34 0.18
N ILE A 120 6.06 -12.47 1.11
CA ILE A 120 4.67 -12.04 1.26
C ILE A 120 4.24 -11.26 0.02
N PHE A 121 5.11 -10.37 -0.47
CA PHE A 121 4.83 -9.58 -1.66
C PHE A 121 4.70 -10.44 -2.91
N TYR A 122 5.61 -11.41 -3.09
CA TYR A 122 5.54 -12.39 -4.18
C TYR A 122 4.23 -13.21 -4.15
N ASP A 123 3.83 -13.68 -2.96
CA ASP A 123 2.58 -14.41 -2.78
C ASP A 123 1.36 -13.54 -3.11
N TYR A 124 1.36 -12.27 -2.71
CA TYR A 124 0.29 -11.34 -3.06
C TYR A 124 0.25 -11.04 -4.57
N MET A 125 1.41 -10.85 -5.19
CA MET A 125 1.51 -10.62 -6.63
C MET A 125 0.93 -11.80 -7.42
N SER A 126 1.32 -13.02 -7.06
CA SER A 126 0.89 -14.24 -7.75
C SER A 126 -0.56 -14.65 -7.49
N LYS A 127 -1.05 -14.48 -6.26
CA LYS A 127 -2.38 -14.98 -5.85
C LYS A 127 -3.48 -13.93 -5.97
N VAL A 128 -3.15 -12.65 -5.89
CA VAL A 128 -4.15 -11.56 -5.86
C VAL A 128 -3.95 -10.60 -7.02
N ILE A 129 -2.76 -10.05 -7.22
CA ILE A 129 -2.60 -9.02 -8.26
C ILE A 129 -2.80 -9.63 -9.65
N ILE A 130 -1.95 -10.57 -10.07
CA ILE A 130 -1.97 -11.14 -11.43
C ILE A 130 -3.35 -11.68 -11.84
N PRO A 131 -4.05 -12.48 -11.01
CA PRO A 131 -5.36 -13.00 -11.38
C PRO A 131 -6.45 -11.93 -11.50
N ASN A 132 -6.32 -10.79 -10.81
CA ASN A 132 -7.36 -9.77 -10.74
C ASN A 132 -7.06 -8.49 -11.55
N LEU A 133 -5.90 -8.41 -12.22
CA LEU A 133 -5.58 -7.30 -13.15
C LEU A 133 -6.43 -7.29 -14.44
N GLY A 134 -7.21 -8.35 -14.68
CA GLY A 134 -7.94 -8.57 -15.93
C GLY A 134 -7.09 -9.27 -17.00
N GLU A 135 -7.66 -9.46 -18.19
CA GLU A 135 -6.99 -10.15 -19.32
C GLU A 135 -6.18 -9.21 -20.21
N GLU A 136 -6.44 -7.90 -20.16
CA GLU A 136 -5.77 -6.90 -20.98
C GLU A 136 -4.27 -6.81 -20.65
N ARG A 137 -3.42 -6.82 -21.68
CA ARG A 137 -1.97 -6.72 -21.56
C ARG A 137 -1.40 -5.86 -22.71
N PRO A 138 -0.27 -5.16 -22.51
CA PRO A 138 0.56 -5.11 -21.30
C PRO A 138 -0.10 -4.33 -20.14
N VAL A 139 0.44 -4.46 -18.93
CA VAL A 139 0.02 -3.68 -17.75
C VAL A 139 1.21 -2.90 -17.21
N LEU A 140 0.98 -1.66 -16.80
CA LEU A 140 1.96 -0.85 -16.07
C LEU A 140 1.60 -0.83 -14.59
N LEU A 141 2.51 -1.27 -13.73
CA LEU A 141 2.38 -1.25 -12.28
C LEU A 141 3.33 -0.21 -11.68
N LEU A 142 2.77 0.89 -11.22
CA LEU A 142 3.48 1.95 -10.49
C LEU A 142 3.65 1.54 -9.03
N TYR A 143 4.88 1.51 -8.52
CA TYR A 143 5.19 1.00 -7.18
C TYR A 143 6.05 1.98 -6.36
N ASP A 144 5.60 2.34 -5.16
CA ASP A 144 6.32 3.26 -4.25
C ASP A 144 6.91 2.55 -3.01
N GLY A 145 6.76 1.23 -2.94
CA GLY A 145 7.26 0.50 -1.78
C GLY A 145 8.78 0.37 -1.73
N HIS A 146 9.25 -0.07 -0.56
CA HIS A 146 10.68 -0.17 -0.27
C HIS A 146 11.39 -1.10 -1.27
N ALA A 147 12.59 -0.70 -1.72
CA ALA A 147 13.35 -1.43 -2.75
C ALA A 147 13.59 -2.91 -2.40
N SER A 148 13.57 -3.26 -1.12
CA SER A 148 13.80 -4.63 -0.64
C SER A 148 12.69 -5.62 -0.99
N HIS A 149 11.49 -5.16 -1.38
CA HIS A 149 10.37 -6.07 -1.66
C HIS A 149 10.33 -6.55 -3.11
N VAL A 150 10.98 -5.83 -4.02
CA VAL A 150 11.07 -6.22 -5.44
C VAL A 150 12.41 -6.92 -5.64
N ASP A 151 12.40 -8.25 -5.54
CA ASP A 151 13.53 -9.09 -5.89
C ASP A 151 13.43 -9.61 -7.33
N ASP A 152 14.47 -10.30 -7.79
CA ASP A 152 14.52 -10.85 -9.15
C ASP A 152 13.34 -11.79 -9.46
N LYS A 153 12.78 -12.46 -8.45
CA LYS A 153 11.63 -13.36 -8.62
C LYS A 153 10.35 -12.59 -8.90
N VAL A 154 10.12 -11.50 -8.18
CA VAL A 154 8.99 -10.61 -8.42
C VAL A 154 9.08 -9.98 -9.82
N VAL A 155 10.28 -9.55 -10.22
CA VAL A 155 10.50 -8.97 -11.57
C VAL A 155 10.27 -10.02 -12.65
N ALA A 156 10.80 -11.24 -12.49
CA ALA A 156 10.57 -12.34 -13.42
C ALA A 156 9.09 -12.70 -13.53
N LEU A 157 8.40 -12.83 -12.39
CA LEU A 157 6.96 -13.12 -12.35
C LEU A 157 6.15 -12.02 -13.05
N ALA A 158 6.50 -10.75 -12.87
CA ALA A 158 5.85 -9.64 -13.57
C ALA A 158 6.09 -9.69 -15.08
N ALA A 159 7.34 -9.91 -15.50
CA ALA A 159 7.73 -10.01 -16.90
C ALA A 159 7.02 -11.18 -17.61
N GLU A 160 6.94 -12.36 -16.98
CA GLU A 160 6.21 -13.53 -17.48
C GLU A 160 4.72 -13.24 -17.74
N ASN A 161 4.14 -12.30 -17.00
CA ASN A 161 2.73 -11.90 -17.11
C ASN A 161 2.52 -10.62 -17.93
N ASN A 162 3.55 -10.15 -18.64
CA ASN A 162 3.55 -8.90 -19.42
C ASN A 162 3.16 -7.67 -18.58
N ILE A 163 3.72 -7.61 -17.36
CA ILE A 163 3.57 -6.51 -16.40
C ILE A 163 4.90 -5.79 -16.31
N THR A 164 4.90 -4.49 -16.63
CA THR A 164 6.05 -3.61 -16.42
C THR A 164 5.91 -2.93 -15.07
N ILE A 165 6.89 -3.14 -14.18
CA ILE A 165 6.94 -2.44 -12.89
C ILE A 165 7.76 -1.17 -13.07
N LEU A 166 7.15 -0.01 -12.81
CA LEU A 166 7.83 1.27 -12.75
C LEU A 166 7.83 1.79 -11.32
N LYS A 167 9.03 2.03 -10.78
CA LYS A 167 9.19 2.47 -9.41
C LYS A 167 9.19 3.99 -9.31
N PHE A 168 8.52 4.54 -8.30
CA PHE A 168 8.66 5.96 -7.97
C PHE A 168 10.09 6.27 -7.49
N PRO A 169 10.58 7.51 -7.72
CA PRO A 169 11.85 7.93 -7.20
C PRO A 169 11.87 7.91 -5.68
N ALA A 170 13.05 7.70 -5.09
CA ALA A 170 13.20 7.75 -3.65
C ALA A 170 12.80 9.14 -3.11
N HIS A 171 12.12 9.17 -1.96
CA HIS A 171 11.72 10.39 -1.25
C HIS A 171 10.75 11.32 -2.00
N THR A 172 10.08 10.87 -3.06
CA THR A 172 9.06 11.65 -3.79
C THR A 172 7.61 11.26 -3.48
N SER A 173 7.37 10.26 -2.63
CA SER A 173 6.03 9.71 -2.30
C SER A 173 5.00 10.80 -1.98
N HIS A 174 5.37 11.73 -1.10
CA HIS A 174 4.53 12.87 -0.68
C HIS A 174 4.10 13.84 -1.80
N LEU A 175 4.63 13.73 -3.02
CA LEU A 175 4.30 14.56 -4.18
C LEU A 175 3.74 13.76 -5.35
N LEU A 176 4.22 12.53 -5.55
CA LEU A 176 3.95 11.76 -6.77
C LEU A 176 3.00 10.60 -6.57
N GLN A 177 2.80 10.14 -5.32
CA GLN A 177 2.02 8.94 -5.05
C GLN A 177 0.53 9.26 -4.92
N PRO A 178 -0.33 8.88 -5.90
CA PRO A 178 -1.74 9.26 -5.89
C PRO A 178 -2.50 8.63 -4.72
N LEU A 179 -2.12 7.41 -4.31
CA LEU A 179 -2.70 6.73 -3.15
C LEU A 179 -2.45 7.51 -1.85
N ASP A 180 -1.23 7.97 -1.61
CA ASP A 180 -0.89 8.79 -0.44
C ASP A 180 -1.64 10.13 -0.42
N LEU A 181 -1.75 10.79 -1.57
CA LEU A 181 -2.34 12.13 -1.68
C LEU A 181 -3.86 12.13 -1.55
N ALA A 182 -4.54 11.15 -2.13
CA ALA A 182 -6.00 11.13 -2.23
C ALA A 182 -6.66 10.08 -1.31
N VAL A 183 -6.17 8.84 -1.32
CA VAL A 183 -6.86 7.69 -0.73
C VAL A 183 -6.47 7.50 0.74
N PHE A 184 -5.17 7.40 1.04
CA PHE A 184 -4.68 7.13 2.38
C PHE A 184 -4.90 8.29 3.35
N LYS A 185 -4.89 9.53 2.87
CA LYS A 185 -5.26 10.69 3.69
C LYS A 185 -6.69 10.56 4.21
N SER A 186 -7.64 10.26 3.34
CA SER A 186 -9.06 10.08 3.70
C SER A 186 -9.25 8.88 4.62
N PHE A 187 -8.60 7.76 4.30
CA PHE A 187 -8.64 6.54 5.11
C PHE A 187 -8.10 6.76 6.53
N LYS A 188 -6.92 7.35 6.69
CA LYS A 188 -6.31 7.64 8.00
C LYS A 188 -7.19 8.58 8.84
N MET A 189 -7.83 9.57 8.23
CA MET A 189 -8.75 10.47 8.94
C MET A 189 -9.97 9.75 9.49
N ILE A 190 -10.58 8.85 8.70
CA ILE A 190 -11.72 8.04 9.16
C ILE A 190 -11.28 7.10 10.28
N TRP A 191 -10.15 6.41 10.10
CA TRP A 191 -9.60 5.51 11.12
C TRP A 191 -9.43 6.19 12.47
N ILE A 192 -8.83 7.39 12.50
CA ILE A 192 -8.68 8.20 13.73
C ILE A 192 -10.03 8.52 14.38
N ARG A 193 -11.08 8.71 13.59
CA ARG A 193 -12.41 9.12 14.09
C ARG A 193 -13.23 7.93 14.62
N THR A 194 -12.99 6.73 14.11
CA THR A 194 -13.75 5.52 14.46
C THR A 194 -13.05 4.61 15.46
N SER A 195 -11.76 4.85 15.73
CA SER A 195 -10.97 4.18 16.78
C SER A 195 -11.19 4.86 18.13
#